data_AF-A0AAW5S5T0-F1
#
_entry.id   AF-A0AAW5S5T0-F1
#
_cell.length_a   1.000
_cell.length_b   1.000
_cell.length_c   1.000
_cell.angle_alpha   90.00
_cell.angle_beta   90.00
_cell.angle_gamma   90.00
#
_symmetry.space_group_name_H-M   'P 1'
#
loop_
_entity.id
_entity.type
_entity.pdbx_description
1 polymer ?
#
loop_
_entity_poly.entity_id
_entity_poly.type
_entity_poly.pdbx_seq_one_letter_code
_entity_poly.pdbx_strand_id
1 'polypeptide(L)'
;MSTAERILVQAREASGMSQEALARRAHTSRSTLSAYERGRKSPSLDVAARLVSAAGFDIALQPRIQFEQRAVDRGRPVLVPTRLPRLPLNLAFRAVELPFHLNWSDPGRRYELGDRRQRARVYEIVLREGTPDDVLAYVDGALLMDLWDELVLPVAIRRAWEPVVTAGA
;
A
#
# COMPACT_ATOMS: atom_id res chain seq x y z
N MET A 1 10.13 -15.46 -11.96
CA MET A 1 8.79 -15.85 -11.47
C MET A 1 7.77 -14.92 -12.11
N SER A 2 6.79 -15.44 -12.84
CA SER A 2 5.75 -14.64 -13.48
C SER A 2 4.76 -14.05 -12.45
N THR A 3 3.93 -13.10 -12.87
CA THR A 3 2.87 -12.54 -12.01
C THR A 3 1.82 -13.59 -11.65
N ALA A 4 1.48 -14.48 -12.59
CA ALA A 4 0.49 -15.53 -12.36
C ALA A 4 0.96 -16.55 -11.30
N GLU A 5 2.22 -17.00 -11.39
CA GLU A 5 2.84 -17.89 -10.38
C GLU A 5 2.74 -17.29 -8.97
N ARG A 6 3.14 -16.01 -8.84
CA ARG A 6 3.11 -15.29 -7.56
C ARG A 6 1.72 -15.22 -6.97
N ILE A 7 0.72 -14.83 -7.77
CA ILE A 7 -0.66 -14.69 -7.33
C ILE A 7 -1.21 -16.04 -6.83
N LEU A 8 -0.95 -17.13 -7.56
CA LEU A 8 -1.44 -18.46 -7.17
C LEU A 8 -0.80 -18.96 -5.86
N VAL A 9 0.52 -18.81 -5.73
CA VAL A 9 1.23 -19.21 -4.50
C VAL A 9 0.75 -18.38 -3.31
N GLN A 10 0.65 -17.06 -3.48
CA GLN A 10 0.20 -16.16 -2.41
C GLN A 10 -1.23 -16.45 -1.96
N ALA A 11 -2.17 -16.63 -2.90
CA ALA A 11 -3.56 -16.95 -2.57
C ALA A 11 -3.64 -18.29 -1.81
N ARG A 12 -2.89 -19.31 -2.24
CA ARG A 12 -2.88 -20.61 -1.58
C ARG A 12 -2.34 -20.52 -0.14
N GLU A 13 -1.22 -19.82 0.05
CA GLU A 13 -0.54 -19.70 1.34
C GLU A 13 -1.33 -18.85 2.33
N ALA A 14 -1.91 -17.73 1.88
CA ALA A 14 -2.75 -16.89 2.71
C ALA A 14 -4.02 -17.60 3.21
N SER A 15 -4.50 -18.60 2.46
CA SER A 15 -5.63 -19.47 2.87
C SER A 15 -5.21 -20.71 3.66
N GLY A 16 -3.92 -20.89 3.94
CA GLY A 16 -3.40 -22.06 4.65
C GLY A 16 -3.60 -23.39 3.90
N MET A 17 -3.80 -23.36 2.57
CA MET A 17 -4.09 -24.57 1.79
C MET A 17 -2.83 -25.26 1.29
N SER A 18 -2.84 -26.59 1.25
CA SER A 18 -1.85 -27.36 0.48
C SER A 18 -2.16 -27.28 -1.02
N GLN A 19 -1.18 -27.61 -1.88
CA GLN A 19 -1.42 -27.72 -3.32
C GLN A 19 -2.52 -28.74 -3.64
N GLU A 20 -2.60 -29.83 -2.88
CA GLU A 20 -3.61 -30.85 -3.10
C GLU A 20 -5.01 -30.36 -2.71
N ALA A 21 -5.14 -29.67 -1.58
CA ALA A 21 -6.41 -29.12 -1.12
C ALA A 21 -6.95 -28.07 -2.11
N LEU A 22 -6.10 -27.13 -2.56
CA LEU A 22 -6.51 -26.13 -3.53
C LEU A 22 -6.86 -26.75 -4.88
N ALA A 23 -6.05 -27.70 -5.37
CA ALA A 23 -6.34 -28.36 -6.64
C ALA A 23 -7.68 -29.09 -6.63
N ARG A 24 -7.98 -29.82 -5.54
CA ARG A 24 -9.26 -30.51 -5.35
C ARG A 24 -10.43 -29.52 -5.35
N ARG A 25 -10.31 -28.43 -4.59
CA ARG A 25 -11.36 -27.41 -4.48
C ARG A 25 -11.56 -26.65 -5.79
N ALA A 26 -10.49 -26.43 -6.55
CA ALA A 26 -10.52 -25.79 -7.85
C ALA A 26 -10.65 -26.78 -9.00
N HIS A 27 -11.20 -27.99 -8.79
CA HIS A 27 -11.43 -29.00 -9.82
C HIS A 27 -10.29 -29.15 -10.84
N THR A 28 -9.05 -29.27 -10.34
CA THR A 28 -7.85 -29.49 -11.14
C THR A 28 -6.96 -30.51 -10.45
N SER A 29 -5.88 -30.93 -11.10
CA SER A 29 -4.95 -31.89 -10.50
C SER A 29 -3.84 -31.17 -9.72
N ARG A 30 -3.35 -31.82 -8.65
CA ARG A 30 -2.19 -31.34 -7.89
C ARG A 30 -0.97 -31.10 -8.79
N SER A 31 -0.74 -31.97 -9.78
CA SER A 31 0.38 -31.84 -10.72
C SER A 31 0.21 -30.64 -11.65
N THR A 32 -1.02 -30.36 -12.13
CA THR A 32 -1.33 -29.16 -12.92
C THR A 32 -1.11 -27.89 -12.10
N LEU A 33 -1.64 -27.82 -10.87
CA LEU A 33 -1.39 -26.67 -9.99
C LEU A 33 0.09 -26.47 -9.71
N SER A 34 0.82 -27.55 -9.39
CA SER A 34 2.27 -27.52 -9.21
C SER A 34 3.02 -27.00 -10.45
N ALA A 35 2.58 -27.35 -11.65
CA ALA A 35 3.17 -26.85 -12.89
C ALA A 35 2.92 -25.35 -13.07
N TYR A 36 1.73 -24.86 -12.69
CA TYR A 36 1.43 -23.42 -12.68
C TYR A 36 2.27 -22.66 -11.65
N GLU A 37 2.33 -23.11 -10.39
CA GLU A 37 3.09 -22.43 -9.32
C GLU A 37 4.60 -22.40 -9.59
N ARG A 38 5.13 -23.37 -10.34
CA ARG A 38 6.55 -23.44 -10.72
C ARG A 38 6.86 -22.79 -12.06
N GLY A 39 5.88 -22.18 -12.73
CA GLY A 39 6.06 -21.53 -14.03
C GLY A 39 6.35 -22.48 -15.20
N ARG A 40 6.15 -23.79 -15.01
CA ARG A 40 6.31 -24.78 -16.09
C ARG A 40 5.15 -24.74 -17.09
N LYS A 41 3.99 -24.26 -16.64
CA LYS A 41 2.82 -24.00 -17.46
C LYS A 41 2.23 -22.65 -17.06
N SER A 42 1.72 -21.90 -18.02
CA SER A 42 0.98 -20.66 -17.75
C SER A 42 -0.52 -20.95 -17.76
N PRO A 43 -1.28 -20.65 -16.69
CA PRO A 43 -2.74 -20.72 -16.72
C PRO A 43 -3.32 -19.59 -17.57
N SER A 44 -4.48 -19.80 -18.20
CA SER A 44 -5.27 -18.67 -18.71
C SER A 44 -5.76 -17.81 -17.54
N LEU A 45 -6.20 -16.57 -17.83
CA LEU A 45 -6.77 -15.70 -16.81
C LEU A 45 -7.97 -16.34 -16.10
N ASP A 46 -8.85 -17.03 -16.83
CA ASP A 46 -10.01 -17.72 -16.26
C ASP A 46 -9.61 -18.85 -15.30
N VAL A 47 -8.56 -19.61 -15.66
CA VAL A 47 -8.03 -20.67 -14.79
C VAL A 47 -7.41 -20.07 -13.55
N ALA A 48 -6.65 -18.97 -13.67
CA ALA A 48 -6.08 -18.27 -12.54
C ALA A 48 -7.17 -17.69 -11.61
N ALA A 49 -8.16 -16.99 -12.16
CA ALA A 49 -9.28 -16.42 -11.42
C ALA A 49 -10.05 -17.49 -10.65
N ARG A 50 -10.33 -18.64 -11.29
CA ARG A 50 -10.99 -19.77 -10.63
C ARG A 50 -10.17 -20.38 -9.50
N LEU A 51 -8.84 -20.49 -9.65
CA LEU A 51 -7.96 -20.98 -8.58
C LEU A 51 -7.92 -20.00 -7.40
N VAL A 52 -7.81 -18.71 -7.67
CA VAL A 52 -7.80 -17.65 -6.66
C VAL A 52 -9.15 -17.61 -5.91
N SER A 53 -10.27 -17.70 -6.64
CA SER A 53 -11.61 -17.79 -6.06
C SER A 53 -11.81 -19.05 -5.21
N ALA A 54 -11.29 -20.19 -5.65
CA ALA A 54 -11.30 -21.41 -4.84
C ALA A 54 -10.48 -21.28 -3.55
N ALA A 55 -9.44 -20.44 -3.54
CA ALA A 55 -8.71 -20.10 -2.32
C ALA A 55 -9.45 -19.09 -1.42
N GLY A 56 -10.56 -18.48 -1.88
CA GLY A 56 -11.33 -17.50 -1.11
C GLY A 56 -10.92 -16.04 -1.37
N PHE A 57 -10.28 -15.77 -2.50
CA PHE A 57 -9.86 -14.43 -2.92
C PHE A 57 -10.47 -14.03 -4.26
N ASP A 58 -10.56 -12.74 -4.53
CA ASP A 58 -10.90 -12.20 -5.84
C ASP A 58 -9.67 -11.57 -6.51
N ILE A 59 -9.59 -11.66 -7.84
CA ILE A 59 -8.59 -10.91 -8.61
C ILE A 59 -9.18 -9.53 -8.90
N ALA A 60 -8.62 -8.50 -8.26
CA ALA A 60 -9.00 -7.11 -8.49
C ALA A 60 -7.84 -6.31 -9.10
N LEU A 61 -8.18 -5.34 -9.94
CA LEU A 61 -7.22 -4.35 -10.41
C LEU A 61 -6.90 -3.36 -9.28
N GLN A 62 -5.62 -3.17 -9.00
CA GLN A 62 -5.16 -2.14 -8.08
C GLN A 62 -4.54 -0.97 -8.85
N PRO A 63 -4.90 0.28 -8.53
CA PRO A 63 -4.22 1.44 -9.07
C PRO A 63 -2.72 1.39 -8.77
N ARG A 64 -1.89 1.67 -9.78
CA ARG A 64 -0.45 1.85 -9.55
C ARG A 64 -0.22 3.28 -9.07
N ILE A 65 0.28 3.41 -7.84
CA ILE A 65 0.74 4.69 -7.31
C ILE A 65 2.13 4.96 -7.87
N GLN A 66 2.29 6.13 -8.48
CA GLN A 66 3.57 6.66 -8.91
C GLN A 66 3.81 7.97 -8.16
N PHE A 67 5.04 8.44 -8.10
CA PHE A 67 5.36 9.72 -7.48
C PHE A 67 5.89 10.67 -8.53
N GLU A 68 5.32 11.86 -8.55
CA GLU A 68 5.68 12.94 -9.48
C GLU A 68 6.36 14.06 -8.71
N GLN A 69 7.39 14.64 -9.31
CA GLN A 69 8.00 15.85 -8.79
C GLN A 69 7.12 17.06 -9.13
N ARG A 70 6.67 17.76 -8.12
CA ARG A 70 5.95 19.03 -8.26
C ARG A 70 6.91 20.16 -7.90
N ALA A 71 7.15 21.03 -8.88
CA ALA A 71 7.96 22.23 -8.68
C ALA A 71 7.27 23.15 -7.67
N VAL A 72 8.08 23.78 -6.83
CA VAL A 72 7.63 24.78 -5.85
C VAL A 72 8.41 26.07 -6.10
N ASP A 73 7.76 27.22 -5.89
CA ASP A 73 8.34 28.54 -6.19
C ASP A 73 9.70 28.77 -5.51
N ARG A 74 9.89 28.19 -4.32
CA ARG A 74 11.15 28.20 -3.57
C ARG A 74 11.32 26.88 -2.81
N GLY A 75 12.50 26.27 -2.90
CA GLY A 75 12.85 25.05 -2.16
C GLY A 75 13.03 23.83 -3.05
N ARG A 76 13.10 22.65 -2.43
CA ARG A 76 13.21 21.36 -3.13
C ARG A 76 11.87 20.96 -3.73
N PRO A 77 11.85 20.32 -4.92
CA PRO A 77 10.62 19.74 -5.46
C PRO A 77 9.96 18.80 -4.45
N VAL A 78 8.64 18.86 -4.39
CA VAL A 78 7.84 17.96 -3.53
C VAL A 78 7.47 16.73 -4.34
N LEU A 79 7.73 15.55 -3.82
CA LEU A 79 7.26 14.29 -4.42
C LEU A 79 5.84 14.01 -3.94
N VAL A 80 4.89 13.99 -4.87
CA VAL A 80 3.46 13.81 -4.58
C VAL A 80 2.99 12.53 -5.28
N PRO A 81 2.23 11.66 -4.61
CA PRO A 81 1.70 10.47 -5.26
C PRO A 81 0.65 10.84 -6.31
N THR A 82 0.55 10.07 -7.40
CA THR A 82 -0.48 10.25 -8.43
C THR A 82 -1.88 9.93 -7.92
N ARG A 83 -1.98 9.15 -6.83
CA ARG A 83 -3.20 8.79 -6.12
C ARG A 83 -2.88 8.55 -4.66
N LEU A 84 -3.80 8.89 -3.76
CA LEU A 84 -3.56 8.68 -2.34
C LEU A 84 -3.42 7.17 -2.00
N PRO A 85 -2.41 6.78 -1.22
CA PRO A 85 -2.24 5.40 -0.76
C PRO A 85 -3.39 4.97 0.16
N ARG A 86 -3.73 3.68 0.13
CA ARG A 86 -4.63 3.07 1.12
C ARG A 86 -3.85 2.02 1.91
N LEU A 87 -3.82 2.20 3.22
CA LEU A 87 -3.15 1.25 4.10
C LEU A 87 -4.18 0.23 4.63
N PRO A 88 -3.77 -1.03 4.83
CA PRO A 88 -4.51 -1.95 5.67
C PRO A 88 -4.79 -1.31 7.04
N LEU A 89 -5.99 -1.53 7.60
CA LEU A 89 -6.42 -0.88 8.84
C LEU A 89 -5.43 -1.11 9.99
N ASN A 90 -4.88 -2.32 10.13
CA ASN A 90 -3.89 -2.60 11.15
C ASN A 90 -2.60 -1.77 10.99
N LEU A 91 -2.26 -1.32 9.77
CA LEU A 91 -1.12 -0.43 9.53
C LEU A 91 -1.49 1.05 9.68
N ALA A 92 -2.72 1.42 9.33
CA ALA A 92 -3.20 2.80 9.46
C ALA A 92 -3.37 3.25 10.92
N PHE A 93 -3.56 2.31 11.86
CA PHE A 93 -3.86 2.58 13.27
C PHE A 93 -2.80 2.06 14.26
N ARG A 94 -1.67 1.51 13.78
CA ARG A 94 -0.60 0.98 14.65
C ARG A 94 0.19 2.06 15.39
N ALA A 95 0.84 1.65 16.48
CA ALA A 95 2.00 2.37 17.01
C ALA A 95 3.17 2.30 16.02
N VAL A 96 3.86 3.43 15.78
CA VAL A 96 5.05 3.50 14.93
C VAL A 96 6.18 4.23 15.64
N GLU A 97 7.42 3.82 15.35
CA GLU A 97 8.61 4.61 15.58
C GLU A 97 9.09 5.11 14.21
N LEU A 98 9.31 6.42 14.08
CA LEU A 98 9.77 6.99 12.82
C LEU A 98 11.26 6.73 12.63
N PRO A 99 11.71 6.43 11.40
CA PRO A 99 13.12 6.28 11.07
C PRO A 99 13.89 7.58 11.35
N PHE A 100 15.20 7.44 11.56
CA PHE A 100 16.05 8.55 11.99
C PHE A 100 15.97 9.77 11.05
N HIS A 101 15.84 9.57 9.73
CA HIS A 101 15.75 10.69 8.78
C HIS A 101 14.46 11.52 8.93
N LEU A 102 13.40 10.95 9.51
CA LEU A 102 12.16 11.66 9.81
C LEU A 102 12.11 12.24 11.23
N ASN A 103 12.85 11.64 12.17
CA ASN A 103 12.76 12.02 13.58
C ASN A 103 14.14 12.01 14.26
N TRP A 104 15.06 12.79 13.73
CA TRP A 104 16.43 12.88 14.24
C TRP A 104 16.50 13.55 15.62
N SER A 105 15.53 14.41 15.97
CA SER A 105 15.54 15.18 17.22
C SER A 105 14.98 14.42 18.43
N ASP A 106 14.18 13.38 18.21
CA ASP A 106 13.61 12.55 19.27
C ASP A 106 13.57 11.05 18.87
N PRO A 107 14.73 10.42 18.58
CA PRO A 107 14.77 9.05 18.08
C PRO A 107 14.16 8.05 19.07
N GLY A 108 13.46 7.04 18.55
CA GLY A 108 12.80 6.02 19.36
C GLY A 108 11.46 6.46 19.96
N ARG A 109 11.04 7.71 19.76
CA ARG A 109 9.68 8.12 20.11
C ARG A 109 8.64 7.31 19.34
N ARG A 110 7.68 6.78 20.10
CA ARG A 110 6.49 6.10 19.58
C ARG A 110 5.36 7.09 19.34
N TYR A 111 4.68 6.88 18.22
CA TYR A 111 3.47 7.59 17.83
C TYR A 111 2.34 6.57 17.62
N GLU A 112 1.23 6.74 18.32
CA GLU A 112 0.03 5.94 18.13
C GLU A 112 -0.77 6.51 16.96
N LEU A 113 -0.71 5.88 15.77
CA LEU A 113 -1.45 6.36 14.61
C LEU A 113 -2.97 6.25 14.79
N GLY A 114 -3.44 5.48 15.76
CA GLY A 114 -4.86 5.49 16.14
C GLY A 114 -5.30 6.79 16.82
N ASP A 115 -4.39 7.48 17.51
CA ASP A 115 -4.65 8.80 18.07
C ASP A 115 -4.62 9.86 16.96
N ARG A 116 -5.71 10.63 16.83
CA ARG A 116 -5.87 11.62 15.75
C ARG A 116 -4.76 12.66 15.75
N ARG A 117 -4.36 13.16 16.93
CA ARG A 117 -3.36 14.23 17.05
C ARG A 117 -1.96 13.71 16.76
N GLN A 118 -1.64 12.51 17.25
CA GLN A 118 -0.36 11.87 16.95
C GLN A 118 -0.26 11.49 15.47
N ARG A 119 -1.35 11.01 14.85
CA ARG A 119 -1.41 10.75 13.41
C ARG A 119 -1.21 12.02 12.58
N ALA A 120 -1.90 13.12 12.93
CA ALA A 120 -1.70 14.42 12.29
C ALA A 120 -0.22 14.82 12.35
N ARG A 121 0.42 14.65 13.51
CA ARG A 121 1.84 14.95 13.68
C ARG A 121 2.74 14.10 12.79
N VAL A 122 2.49 12.79 12.69
CA VAL A 122 3.26 11.90 11.80
C VAL A 122 3.06 12.30 10.34
N TYR A 123 1.82 12.61 9.92
CA TYR A 123 1.53 13.01 8.55
C TYR A 123 2.23 14.32 8.20
N GLU A 124 2.23 15.31 9.09
CA GLU A 124 2.99 16.54 8.89
C GLU A 124 4.49 16.27 8.69
N ILE A 125 5.09 15.37 9.47
CA ILE A 125 6.51 15.01 9.34
C ILE A 125 6.76 14.35 7.98
N VAL A 126 5.96 13.34 7.63
CA VAL A 126 6.13 12.56 6.40
C VAL A 126 5.90 13.42 5.15
N LEU A 127 4.88 14.29 5.13
CA LEU A 127 4.62 15.17 3.98
C LEU A 127 5.70 16.24 3.81
N ARG A 128 6.40 16.62 4.88
CA ARG A 128 7.48 17.62 4.85
C ARG A 128 8.82 17.04 4.47
N GLU A 129 9.20 15.94 5.09
CA GLU A 129 10.58 15.41 5.07
C GLU A 129 10.67 13.99 4.48
N GLY A 130 9.53 13.36 4.18
CA GLY A 130 9.47 11.96 3.78
C GLY A 130 9.78 11.70 2.32
N THR A 131 10.23 10.47 2.09
CA THR A 131 10.39 9.86 0.78
C THR A 131 9.07 9.21 0.32
N PRO A 132 8.96 8.81 -0.96
CA PRO A 132 7.86 7.97 -1.44
C PRO A 132 7.59 6.74 -0.56
N ASP A 133 8.66 6.07 -0.09
CA ASP A 133 8.53 4.88 0.75
C ASP A 133 7.94 5.23 2.12
N ASP A 134 8.30 6.39 2.69
CA ASP A 134 7.71 6.87 3.94
C ASP A 134 6.21 7.17 3.79
N VAL A 135 5.82 7.81 2.68
CA VAL A 135 4.41 8.06 2.36
C VAL A 135 3.64 6.73 2.30
N LEU A 136 4.18 5.74 1.58
CA LEU A 136 3.56 4.42 1.46
C LEU A 136 3.58 3.61 2.77
N ALA A 137 4.46 3.94 3.72
CA ALA A 137 4.56 3.24 5.00
C ALA A 137 3.66 3.82 6.10
N TYR A 138 3.38 5.13 6.05
CA TYR A 138 2.75 5.84 7.17
C TYR A 138 1.45 6.55 6.83
N VAL A 139 1.19 6.90 5.57
CA VAL A 139 0.02 7.71 5.19
C VAL A 139 -1.08 6.83 4.62
N ASP A 140 -2.25 6.81 5.26
CA ASP A 140 -3.51 6.41 4.62
C ASP A 140 -4.24 7.65 4.08
N GLY A 141 -4.66 7.56 2.82
CA GLY A 141 -5.28 8.62 2.05
C GLY A 141 -6.62 9.11 2.59
N ALA A 142 -7.49 8.21 3.05
CA ALA A 142 -8.78 8.65 3.58
C ALA A 142 -8.60 9.37 4.92
N LEU A 143 -7.69 8.87 5.75
CA LEU A 143 -7.35 9.56 7.01
C LEU A 143 -6.62 10.89 6.75
N LEU A 144 -5.88 11.01 5.65
CA LEU A 144 -5.22 12.26 5.26
C LEU A 144 -6.26 13.29 4.82
N MET A 145 -7.22 12.89 4.00
CA MET A 145 -8.32 13.76 3.57
C MET A 145 -9.12 14.26 4.77
N ASP A 146 -9.49 13.36 5.68
CA ASP A 146 -10.21 13.69 6.91
C ASP A 146 -9.43 14.62 7.86
N LEU A 147 -8.09 14.61 7.80
CA LEU A 147 -7.21 15.48 8.58
C LEU A 147 -6.79 16.75 7.84
N TRP A 148 -7.11 16.89 6.55
CA TRP A 148 -6.37 17.78 5.66
C TRP A 148 -6.40 19.23 6.11
N ASP A 149 -7.53 19.74 6.58
CA ASP A 149 -7.68 21.12 7.02
C ASP A 149 -7.04 21.39 8.39
N GLU A 150 -6.79 20.34 9.19
CA GLU A 150 -6.16 20.44 10.50
C GLU A 150 -4.62 20.43 10.43
N LEU A 151 -4.04 19.90 9.33
CA LEU A 151 -2.59 19.79 9.22
C LEU A 151 -1.90 21.15 9.11
N VAL A 152 -0.89 21.40 9.93
CA VAL A 152 -0.03 22.55 9.75
C VAL A 152 1.00 22.18 8.69
N LEU A 153 0.97 22.80 7.51
CA LEU A 153 1.93 22.50 6.44
C LEU A 153 2.48 23.79 5.83
N PRO A 154 3.75 23.82 5.39
CA PRO A 154 4.24 24.89 4.54
C PRO A 154 3.34 25.05 3.32
N VAL A 155 3.04 26.30 2.93
CA VAL A 155 2.12 26.62 1.83
C VAL A 155 2.47 25.90 0.53
N ALA A 156 3.77 25.79 0.23
CA ALA A 156 4.26 25.09 -0.96
C ALA A 156 3.89 23.60 -0.96
N ILE A 157 4.00 22.93 0.18
CA ILE A 157 3.66 21.50 0.34
C ILE A 157 2.16 21.31 0.26
N ARG A 158 1.40 22.16 0.97
CA ARG A 158 -0.07 22.14 0.90
C ARG A 158 -0.55 22.29 -0.54
N ARG A 159 -0.07 23.30 -1.28
CA ARG A 159 -0.40 23.51 -2.69
C ARG A 159 -0.02 22.33 -3.60
N ALA A 160 1.13 21.70 -3.36
CA ALA A 160 1.57 20.57 -4.17
C ALA A 160 0.69 19.32 -3.99
N TRP A 161 0.23 19.07 -2.76
CA TRP A 161 -0.60 17.91 -2.40
C TRP A 161 -2.10 18.15 -2.59
N GLU A 162 -2.58 19.40 -2.54
CA GLU A 162 -4.00 19.77 -2.66
C GLU A 162 -4.72 19.05 -3.83
N PRO A 163 -4.16 18.97 -5.06
CA PRO A 163 -4.87 18.35 -6.17
C PRO A 163 -5.12 16.85 -5.95
N VAL A 164 -4.18 16.10 -5.36
CA VAL A 164 -4.37 14.66 -5.12
C VAL A 164 -5.27 14.40 -3.91
N VAL A 165 -5.26 15.30 -2.92
CA VAL A 165 -6.13 15.19 -1.74
C VAL A 165 -7.59 15.48 -2.10
N THR A 166 -7.82 16.53 -2.89
CA THR A 166 -9.18 16.95 -3.30
C THR A 166 -9.76 16.08 -4.42
N ALA A 167 -8.93 15.57 -5.35
CA ALA A 167 -9.41 14.66 -6.40
C ALA A 167 -9.76 13.25 -5.87
N GLY A 168 -9.38 12.93 -4.64
CA GLY A 168 -9.73 11.68 -3.96
C GLY A 168 -11.09 11.69 -3.25
N ALA A 169 -11.77 12.86 -3.19
CA ALA A 169 -13.11 13.04 -2.64
C ALA A 169 -14.22 12.67 -3.62
#